data_AF-A0A1Z5HWD9-F1
#
_entry.id   AF-A0A1Z5HWD9-F1
#
_cell.length_a   1.000
_cell.length_b   1.000
_cell.length_c   1.000
_cell.angle_alpha   90.00
_cell.angle_beta   90.00
_cell.angle_gamma   90.00
#
_symmetry.space_group_name_H-M   'P 1'
#
loop_
_entity.id
_entity.type
_entity.pdbx_description
1 polymer ?
#
loop_
_entity_poly.entity_id
_entity_poly.type
_entity_poly.pdbx_seq_one_letter_code
_entity_poly.pdbx_strand_id
1 'polypeptide(L)' 'MLQLLLTRAGFDPGPIDGIFGPRTEAAVKAFQRQKGLPVTGVVDTNTWIALIRDAV' A
#
# COMPACT_ATOMS: atom_id res chain seq x y z
N MET A 1 9.51 4.47 1.73
CA MET A 1 8.66 4.24 2.92
C MET A 1 7.29 3.78 2.45
N LEU A 2 6.75 2.66 2.98
CA LEU A 2 5.47 2.08 2.53
C LEU A 2 4.30 3.08 2.55
N GLN A 3 4.08 3.75 3.69
CA GLN A 3 2.96 4.68 3.85
C GLN A 3 3.06 5.85 2.86
N LEU A 4 4.26 6.39 2.64
CA LEU A 4 4.46 7.44 1.63
C LEU A 4 4.09 6.96 0.21
N LEU A 5 4.44 5.73 -0.17
CA LEU A 5 4.10 5.18 -1.47
C LEU A 5 2.59 4.98 -1.61
N LEU A 6 1.91 4.51 -0.56
CA LEU A 6 0.45 4.39 -0.54
C LEU A 6 -0.22 5.76 -0.70
N THR A 7 0.26 6.79 0.00
CA THR A 7 -0.22 8.17 -0.15
C THR A 7 -0.03 8.69 -1.57
N ARG A 8 1.13 8.43 -2.20
CA ARG A 8 1.37 8.80 -3.60
C ARG A 8 0.48 8.06 -4.58
N ALA A 9 0.19 6.80 -4.30
CA ALA A 9 -0.77 5.99 -5.07
C ALA A 9 -2.24 6.37 -4.81
N GLY A 10 -2.51 7.39 -3.96
CA GLY A 10 -3.86 7.89 -3.69
C GLY A 10 -4.60 7.16 -2.57
N PHE A 11 -3.92 6.36 -1.75
CA PHE A 11 -4.48 5.65 -0.61
C PHE A 11 -4.08 6.33 0.69
N ASP A 12 -4.96 6.33 1.69
CA ASP A 12 -4.67 6.88 3.02
C ASP A 12 -4.28 5.77 4.01
N PRO A 13 -2.98 5.54 4.26
CA PRO A 13 -2.52 4.59 5.27
C PRO A 13 -2.55 5.17 6.70
N GLY A 14 -2.96 6.43 6.87
CA GLY A 14 -2.79 7.19 8.11
C GLY A 14 -1.42 7.89 8.21
N PRO A 15 -0.98 8.24 9.43
CA PRO A 15 0.29 8.94 9.65
C PRO A 15 1.47 8.18 9.05
N ILE A 16 2.44 8.91 8.49
CA ILE A 16 3.70 8.32 7.99
C ILE A 16 4.67 8.17 9.17
N ASP A 17 4.35 7.23 10.05
CA ASP A 17 5.07 6.93 11.29
C ASP A 17 5.96 5.68 11.21
N GLY A 18 5.88 4.94 10.10
CA GLY A 18 6.57 3.66 9.89
C GLY A 18 5.87 2.46 10.54
N ILE A 19 4.74 2.67 11.23
CA ILE A 19 3.99 1.63 11.92
C ILE A 19 2.98 0.99 10.97
N PHE A 20 3.08 -0.34 10.82
CA PHE A 20 2.08 -1.10 10.10
C PHE A 20 0.84 -1.33 10.98
N GLY A 21 -0.02 -0.32 11.06
CA GLY A 21 -1.30 -0.38 11.77
C GLY A 21 -2.47 -0.80 10.88
N PRO A 22 -3.69 -0.89 11.46
CA PRO A 22 -4.90 -1.29 10.73
C PRO A 22 -5.26 -0.36 9.57
N ARG A 23 -4.89 0.93 9.65
CA ARG A 23 -5.05 1.87 8.53
C ARG A 23 -4.10 1.58 7.37
N THR A 24 -2.82 1.34 7.67
CA THR A 24 -1.84 0.93 6.67
C THR A 24 -2.29 -0.37 5.99
N GLU A 25 -2.74 -1.36 6.76
CA GLU A 25 -3.26 -2.62 6.22
C GLU A 25 -4.48 -2.41 5.30
N ALA A 26 -5.43 -1.58 5.71
CA ALA A 26 -6.61 -1.26 4.91
C ALA A 26 -6.22 -0.56 3.59
N ALA A 27 -5.26 0.36 3.63
CA ALA A 27 -4.72 1.02 2.44
C ALA A 27 -4.02 0.02 1.50
N VAL A 28 -3.25 -0.93 2.04
CA VAL A 28 -2.62 -2.00 1.25
C VAL A 28 -3.69 -2.88 0.59
N LYS A 29 -4.73 -3.29 1.32
CA LYS A 29 -5.83 -4.09 0.76
C LYS A 29 -6.57 -3.34 -0.35
N ALA A 30 -6.82 -2.05 -0.17
CA ALA A 30 -7.46 -1.21 -1.16
C ALA A 30 -6.59 -1.06 -2.42
N PHE A 31 -5.29 -0.86 -2.25
CA PHE A 31 -4.31 -0.82 -3.34
C PHE A 31 -4.28 -2.15 -4.11
N GLN A 32 -4.16 -3.28 -3.40
CA GLN A 32 -4.16 -4.61 -4.00
C GLN A 32 -5.43 -4.84 -4.82
N ARG A 33 -6.60 -4.47 -4.28
CA ARG A 33 -7.88 -4.58 -4.97
C ARG A 33 -7.92 -3.74 -6.25
N GLN A 34 -7.42 -2.50 -6.20
CA GLN A 34 -7.38 -1.62 -7.38
C GLN A 34 -6.45 -2.16 -8.47
N LYS A 35 -5.34 -2.79 -8.08
CA LYS A 35 -4.35 -3.37 -9.00
C LYS A 35 -4.66 -4.80 -9.45
N GLY A 36 -5.77 -5.38 -9.00
CA GLY A 36 -6.12 -6.77 -9.31
C GLY A 36 -5.16 -7.80 -8.71
N LEU A 37 -4.45 -7.42 -7.64
CA LEU A 37 -3.57 -8.31 -6.88
C LEU A 37 -4.37 -9.09 -5.83
N PRO A 38 -3.85 -10.24 -5.35
CA PRO A 38 -4.42 -10.92 -4.19
C PRO A 38 -4.53 -9.96 -2.99
N VAL A 39 -5.74 -9.80 -2.45
CA VAL A 39 -6.02 -8.88 -1.33
C VAL A 39 -5.66 -9.53 0.00
N THR A 40 -4.37 -9.63 0.27
CA THR A 40 -3.83 -10.25 1.49
C THR A 40 -3.66 -9.25 2.62
N GLY A 41 -3.54 -7.95 2.30
CA GLY A 41 -3.10 -6.93 3.25
C GLY A 41 -1.61 -7.01 3.61
N VAL A 42 -0.88 -7.96 3.02
CA VAL A 42 0.56 -8.13 3.20
C VAL A 42 1.27 -7.56 1.97
N VAL A 43 2.30 -6.77 2.22
CA VAL A 43 3.12 -6.18 1.15
C VAL A 43 4.16 -7.21 0.72
N ASP A 44 3.77 -8.09 -0.19
CA ASP A 44 4.66 -9.04 -0.86
C ASP A 44 5.45 -8.37 -2.01
N THR A 45 6.34 -9.12 -2.65
CA THR A 45 7.16 -8.62 -3.77
C THR A 45 6.31 -8.05 -4.91
N ASN A 46 5.18 -8.67 -5.22
CA ASN A 46 4.29 -8.20 -6.29
C ASN A 46 3.61 -6.87 -5.91
N THR A 47 3.12 -6.77 -4.68
CA THR A 47 2.54 -5.53 -4.12
C THR A 47 3.59 -4.42 -4.09
N TRP A 48 4.83 -4.73 -3.71
CA TRP A 48 5.92 -3.77 -3.65
C TRP A 48 6.33 -3.26 -5.04
N ILE A 49 6.47 -4.14 -6.04
CA ILE A 49 6.75 -3.76 -7.43
C ILE A 49 5.63 -2.86 -7.98
N ALA A 50 4.37 -3.22 -7.72
CA ALA A 50 3.24 -2.41 -8.14
C ALA A 50 3.25 -1.01 -7.48
N LEU A 51 3.53 -0.93 -6.17
CA LEU A 51 3.62 0.35 -5.45
C LEU A 51 4.74 1.24 -5.99
N ILE A 52 5.90 0.65 -6.30
CA ILE A 52 7.01 1.43 -6.87
C ILE A 52 6.59 1.97 -8.23
N ARG A 53 6.04 1.13 -9.12
CA ARG A 53 5.63 1.55 -10.48
C ARG A 53 4.58 2.66 -10.49
N ASP A 54 3.67 2.66 -9.52
CA ASP A 54 2.61 3.68 -9.41
C ASP A 54 3.08 4.98 -8.77
N ALA A 55 4.16 4.93 -7.99
CA ALA A 55 4.68 6.08 -7.24
C ALA A 55 5.82 6.82 -7.96
N VAL A 56 6.18 6.40 -9.19
CA VAL A 56 7.08 7.11 -10.12
C VAL A 56 6.27 7.84 -11.18
#